data_AF-A0A1Q3SLX6-F1
#
_entry.id   AF-A0A1Q3SLX6-F1
#
_cell.length_a   1.000
_cell.length_b   1.000
_cell.length_c   1.000
_cell.angle_alpha   90.00
_cell.angle_beta   90.00
_cell.angle_gamma   90.00
#
_symmetry.space_group_name_H-M   'P 1'
#
loop_
_entity.id
_entity.type
_entity.pdbx_description
1 polymer ?
#
loop_
_entity_poly.entity_id
_entity_poly.type
_entity_poly.pdbx_seq_one_letter_code
_entity_poly.pdbx_strand_id
1 'polypeptide(L)' 'MFNNQSVLVTGGTGSFGKAFVKHILKHYRPKRLMIYSRDELKQFEMQQEFSDPCIQYFIGDVRDASRLNTVYQR' A
#
# COMPACT_ATOMS: atom_id res chain seq x y z
N MET A 1 -11.13 -11.63 7.17
CA MET A 1 -10.91 -10.20 7.44
C MET A 1 -10.58 -9.41 6.17
N PHE A 2 -9.48 -9.70 5.47
CA PHE A 2 -9.07 -8.90 4.29
C PHE A 2 -9.35 -9.53 2.91
N ASN A 3 -9.94 -10.73 2.85
CA ASN A 3 -10.29 -11.34 1.56
C ASN A 3 -11.33 -10.49 0.83
N ASN A 4 -11.07 -10.23 -0.46
CA ASN A 4 -11.91 -9.40 -1.34
C ASN A 4 -12.12 -7.94 -0.85
N GLN A 5 -11.29 -7.46 0.08
CA GLN A 5 -11.32 -6.07 0.56
C GLN A 5 -10.32 -5.19 -0.18
N SER A 6 -10.59 -3.88 -0.24
CA SER A 6 -9.63 -2.85 -0.62
C SER A 6 -8.97 -2.30 0.64
N VAL A 7 -7.64 -2.39 0.73
CA VAL A 7 -6.88 -1.98 1.92
C VAL A 7 -5.92 -0.86 1.56
N LEU A 8 -5.98 0.27 2.26
CA LEU A 8 -5.04 1.38 2.13
C LEU A 8 -4.02 1.34 3.28
N VAL A 9 -2.73 1.35 2.95
CA VAL A 9 -1.62 1.36 3.91
C VAL A 9 -0.82 2.66 3.74
N THR A 10 -1.06 3.62 4.62
CA THR A 10 -0.27 4.86 4.70
C THR A 10 1.05 4.60 5.40
N GLY A 11 2.14 5.24 4.95
CA GLY A 11 3.48 4.95 5.46
C GLY A 11 3.93 3.52 5.13
N GLY A 12 3.36 2.91 4.09
CA GLY A 12 3.52 1.49 3.79
C GLY A 12 4.94 1.05 3.45
N THR A 13 5.83 1.99 3.10
CA THR A 13 7.25 1.72 2.86
C THR A 13 8.10 1.62 4.13
N GLY A 14 7.56 1.98 5.30
CA GLY A 14 8.24 1.81 6.59
C GLY A 14 8.31 0.35 7.03
N SER A 15 9.11 0.05 8.06
CA SER A 15 9.36 -1.32 8.53
C SER A 15 8.07 -2.07 8.89
N PHE A 16 7.16 -1.40 9.61
CA PHE A 16 5.84 -1.98 9.92
C PHE A 16 5.00 -2.20 8.67
N GLY A 17 4.96 -1.21 7.77
CA GLY A 17 4.20 -1.29 6.52
C GLY A 17 4.61 -2.48 5.66
N LYS A 18 5.92 -2.68 5.47
CA LYS A 18 6.47 -3.84 4.74
C LYS A 18 6.08 -5.16 5.41
N ALA A 19 6.24 -5.26 6.74
CA ALA A 19 5.88 -6.48 7.49
C ALA A 19 4.37 -6.77 7.40
N PHE A 20 3.53 -5.74 7.48
CA PHE A 20 2.08 -5.84 7.37
C PHE A 20 1.63 -6.27 5.97
N VAL A 21 2.20 -5.68 4.93
CA VAL A 21 1.96 -6.08 3.52
C VAL A 21 2.34 -7.54 3.30
N LYS A 22 3.53 -7.95 3.77
CA LYS A 22 3.97 -9.35 3.71
C LYS A 22 3.00 -10.29 4.41
N HIS A 23 2.49 -9.91 5.59
CA HIS A 23 1.49 -10.69 6.31
C HIS A 23 0.16 -10.78 5.53
N ILE A 24 -0.32 -9.66 4.97
CA ILE A 24 -1.55 -9.64 4.16
C ILE A 24 -1.44 -10.61 2.98
N LEU A 25 -0.38 -10.49 2.19
CA LEU A 25 -0.18 -11.31 0.98
C LEU A 25 -0.03 -12.80 1.31
N LYS A 26 0.59 -13.12 2.46
CA LYS A 26 0.76 -14.51 2.91
C LYS A 26 -0.55 -15.15 3.38
N HIS A 27 -1.40 -14.41 4.07
CA HIS A 27 -2.54 -14.99 4.79
C HIS A 27 -3.91 -14.67 4.18
N TYR A 28 -3.99 -13.70 3.26
CA TYR A 28 -5.25 -13.21 2.70
C TYR A 28 -5.17 -13.04 1.17
N ARG A 29 -6.32 -12.78 0.55
CA ARG A 29 -6.49 -12.48 -0.87
C ARG A 29 -7.27 -11.17 -1.03
N PRO A 30 -6.63 -10.01 -0.80
CA PRO A 30 -7.29 -8.72 -0.94
C PRO A 30 -7.68 -8.48 -2.40
N LYS A 31 -8.75 -7.71 -2.60
CA LYS A 31 -9.12 -7.22 -3.93
C LYS A 31 -8.09 -6.20 -4.42
N ARG A 32 -7.60 -5.36 -3.49
CA ARG A 32 -6.61 -4.31 -3.76
C ARG A 32 -5.83 -3.97 -2.50
N LEU A 33 -4.52 -3.76 -2.64
CA LEU A 33 -3.63 -3.30 -1.59
C LEU A 33 -2.91 -2.02 -2.03
N MET A 34 -3.35 -0.87 -1.52
CA MET A 34 -2.86 0.45 -1.90
C MET A 34 -1.78 0.91 -0.93
N ILE A 35 -0.55 1.06 -1.41
CA ILE A 35 0.60 1.52 -0.64
C ILE A 35 0.76 3.02 -0.86
N TYR A 36 0.64 3.81 0.19
CA TYR A 36 0.69 5.27 0.13
C TYR A 36 1.87 5.80 0.95
N SER A 37 2.81 6.48 0.28
CA SER A 37 4.01 7.04 0.92
C SER A 37 4.59 8.20 0.10
N ARG A 38 5.51 8.97 0.69
CA ARG A 38 6.16 10.12 0.04
C ARG A 38 7.47 9.77 -0.68
N ASP A 39 8.12 8.71 -0.21
CA ASP A 39 9.49 8.36 -0.61
C ASP A 39 9.45 7.42 -1.82
N GLU A 40 9.77 7.96 -3.00
CA GLU A 40 9.73 7.24 -4.27
C GLU A 40 10.75 6.10 -4.33
N LEU A 41 11.96 6.32 -3.81
CA LEU A 41 13.02 5.32 -3.80
C LEU A 41 12.60 4.09 -2.99
N LYS A 42 12.04 4.29 -1.80
CA LYS A 42 11.55 3.15 -0.99
C LYS A 42 10.35 2.45 -1.60
N GLN A 43 9.50 3.17 -2.36
CA GLN A 43 8.42 2.52 -3.12
C GLN A 43 8.99 1.66 -4.24
N PHE A 44 9.98 2.17 -4.98
CA PHE A 44 10.66 1.42 -6.02
C PHE A 44 11.33 0.16 -5.46
N GLU A 45 12.08 0.26 -4.36
CA GLU A 45 12.66 -0.91 -3.69
C GLU A 45 11.59 -1.93 -3.26
N MET A 46 10.46 -1.44 -2.74
CA MET A 46 9.36 -2.28 -2.31
C MET A 46 8.65 -2.96 -3.48
N GLN A 47 8.56 -2.32 -4.65
CA GLN A 47 8.02 -2.92 -5.88
C GLN A 47 8.86 -4.11 -6.37
N GLN A 48 10.18 -4.04 -6.19
CA GLN A 48 11.07 -5.15 -6.51
C GLN A 48 10.90 -6.33 -5.55
N GLU A 49 10.52 -6.06 -4.29
CA GLU A 49 10.27 -7.09 -3.27
C GLU A 49 8.87 -7.71 -3.37
N PHE A 50 7.85 -6.89 -3.67
CA PHE A 50 6.44 -7.29 -3.73
C PHE A 50 5.85 -6.96 -5.11
N SER A 51 5.69 -8.00 -5.93
CA SER A 51 5.21 -7.92 -7.32
C SER A 51 3.79 -8.46 -7.52
N ASP A 52 3.01 -8.64 -6.45
CA ASP A 52 1.64 -9.16 -6.54
C ASP A 52 0.73 -8.15 -7.29
N PRO A 53 -0.05 -8.58 -8.30
CA PRO A 53 -0.86 -7.69 -9.11
C PRO A 53 -1.96 -6.95 -8.33
N CYS A 54 -2.30 -7.39 -7.12
CA CYS A 54 -3.27 -6.65 -6.28
C CYS A 54 -2.68 -5.37 -5.68
N ILE A 55 -1.36 -5.18 -5.72
CA ILE A 55 -0.67 -4.05 -5.10
C ILE A 55 -0.66 -2.85 -6.04
N GLN A 56 -0.98 -1.68 -5.49
CA GLN A 56 -0.92 -0.40 -6.20
C GLN A 56 -0.15 0.61 -5.36
N TYR A 57 0.78 1.32 -5.99
CA TYR A 57 1.66 2.28 -5.32
C TYR A 57 1.22 3.71 -5.63
N PHE A 58 1.15 4.54 -4.60
CA PHE A 58 0.71 5.92 -4.69
C PHE A 58 1.70 6.83 -3.96
N ILE A 59 2.18 7.85 -4.68
CA ILE A 59 2.98 8.92 -4.09
C ILE A 59 2.04 9.98 -3.52
N GLY A 60 2.27 10.36 -2.27
CA GLY A 60 1.60 11.47 -1.61
C GLY A 60 1.90 11.57 -0.11
N ASP A 61 1.49 12.70 0.48
CA ASP A 61 1.61 12.99 1.90
C ASP A 61 0.26 12.89 2.59
N VAL A 62 0.18 12.20 3.74
CA VAL A 62 -1.05 12.10 4.55
C VAL A 62 -1.54 13.45 5.06
N ARG A 63 -0.66 14.46 5.06
CA ARG A 63 -0.98 15.86 5.39
C ARG A 63 -1.78 16.56 4.28
N ASP A 64 -1.78 16.02 3.05
CA ASP A 64 -2.63 16.47 1.95
C ASP A 64 -3.92 15.64 1.92
N ALA A 65 -4.96 16.16 2.57
CA ALA A 65 -6.26 15.50 2.66
C ALA A 65 -6.92 15.29 1.28
N SER A 66 -6.73 16.21 0.34
CA SER A 66 -7.31 16.11 -1.01
C SER A 66 -6.69 14.95 -1.78
N ARG A 67 -5.36 14.86 -1.73
CA ARG A 67 -4.61 13.76 -2.34
C ARG A 67 -4.96 12.43 -1.71
N LEU A 68 -5.03 12.35 -0.37
CA LEU A 68 -5.38 11.13 0.35
C LEU A 68 -6.79 10.64 0.00
N ASN A 69 -7.77 11.55 -0.06
CA ASN A 69 -9.15 11.22 -0.43
C ASN A 69 -9.26 10.64 -1.85
N THR A 70 -8.47 11.16 -2.79
CA THR A 70 -8.44 10.63 -4.17
C THR A 70 -7.98 9.17 -4.21
N VAL A 71 -7.03 8.77 -3.34
CA VAL A 71 -6.56 7.38 -3.26
C VAL A 71 -7.57 6.51 -2.52
N TYR A 72 -8.14 7.02 -1.42
CA TYR A 72 -9.12 6.28 -0.63
C TYR A 72 -10.39 5.90 -1.41
N GLN A 73 -10.83 6.77 -2.32
CA GLN A 73 -12.04 6.57 -3.12
C GLN A 73 -11.86 5.64 -4.34
N ARG A 74 -10.64 5.17 -4.64
CA ARG A 74 -10.37 4.22 -5.74
C ARG A 74 -10.75 2.79 -5.39
#